data_AF-A0A520J9B5-F1
#
_entry.id   AF-A0A520J9B5-F1
#
_cell.length_a   1.000
_cell.length_b   1.000
_cell.length_c   1.000
_cell.angle_alpha   90.00
_cell.angle_beta   90.00
_cell.angle_gamma   90.00
#
_symmetry.space_group_name_H-M   'P 1'
#
loop_
_entity.id
_entity.type
_entity.pdbx_description
1 polymer ?
#
loop_
_entity_poly.entity_id
_entity_poly.type
_entity_poly.pdbx_seq_one_letter_code
_entity_poly.pdbx_strand_id
1 'polypeptide(L)'
;FAVALAIVHMNAAGAQRESVLQHIAASDSFAYMQAKIVRETVLKTAAAQPGATPADRSDWAREAARLRTPDHAGHAIGQLEQAGAEQRAAGERAAHRGEGFELGETALQLAIVLLSIAMVARSKWITLGASAVAGCGVALAIAVVLGLW
;
A
#
# COMPACT_ATOMS: atom_id res chain seq x y z
N PHE A 1 3.47 4.77 29.82
CA PHE A 1 3.15 5.22 28.45
C PHE A 1 4.23 4.89 27.43
N ALA A 2 5.53 5.06 27.75
CA ALA A 2 6.62 4.82 26.78
C ALA A 2 6.65 3.41 26.14
N VAL A 3 6.39 2.34 26.90
CA VAL A 3 6.34 0.97 26.33
C VAL A 3 5.20 0.83 25.32
N ALA A 4 4.00 1.31 25.65
CA ALA A 4 2.85 1.30 24.74
C ALA A 4 3.13 2.13 23.49
N LEU A 5 3.79 3.28 23.63
CA LEU A 5 4.21 4.12 22.50
C LEU A 5 5.16 3.34 21.57
N ALA A 6 6.18 2.67 22.12
CA ALA A 6 7.12 1.89 21.34
C ALA A 6 6.43 0.76 20.54
N ILE A 7 5.43 0.11 21.13
CA ILE A 7 4.64 -0.92 20.45
C ILE A 7 3.81 -0.30 19.31
N VAL A 8 3.09 0.79 19.57
CA VAL A 8 2.26 1.46 18.55
C VAL A 8 3.12 1.97 17.41
N HIS A 9 4.25 2.61 17.72
CA HIS A 9 5.20 3.11 16.73
C HIS A 9 5.77 2.00 15.84
N MET A 10 6.14 0.85 16.41
CA MET A 10 6.62 -0.30 15.64
C MET A 10 5.54 -0.81 14.65
N ASN A 11 4.28 -0.84 15.08
CA ASN A 11 3.17 -1.26 14.23
C ASN A 11 2.85 -0.22 13.13
N ALA A 12 2.85 1.08 13.46
CA ALA A 12 2.71 2.15 12.48
C ALA A 12 3.78 2.06 11.40
N ALA A 13 5.05 1.98 11.81
CA ALA A 13 6.17 1.87 10.89
C ALA A 13 6.14 0.54 10.09
N GLY A 14 5.61 -0.54 10.65
CA GLY A 14 5.39 -1.80 9.94
C GLY A 14 4.33 -1.66 8.84
N ALA A 15 3.18 -1.06 9.17
CA ALA A 15 2.09 -0.85 8.22
C ALA A 15 2.49 0.09 7.07
N GLN A 16 3.23 1.16 7.35
CA GLN A 16 3.79 2.04 6.33
C GLN A 16 4.75 1.31 5.38
N ARG A 17 5.69 0.51 5.93
CA ARG A 17 6.62 -0.29 5.11
C ARG A 17 5.88 -1.26 4.21
N GLU A 18 4.89 -1.96 4.75
CA GLU A 18 4.05 -2.88 3.97
C GLU A 18 3.32 -2.14 2.85
N SER A 19 2.72 -0.99 3.13
CA SER A 19 2.07 -0.16 2.12
C SER A 19 3.03 0.22 0.98
N VAL A 20 4.23 0.71 1.32
CA VAL A 20 5.25 1.06 0.33
C VAL A 20 5.67 -0.14 -0.51
N LEU A 21 5.92 -1.30 0.12
CA LEU A 21 6.28 -2.53 -0.59
C LEU A 21 5.20 -2.96 -1.57
N GLN A 22 3.94 -2.90 -1.17
CA GLN A 22 2.80 -3.25 -2.04
C GLN A 22 2.65 -2.24 -3.20
N HIS A 23 2.88 -0.95 -2.96
CA HIS A 23 2.89 0.06 -4.02
C HIS A 23 4.05 -0.12 -5.02
N ILE A 24 5.22 -0.55 -4.56
CA ILE A 24 6.36 -0.91 -5.42
C ILE A 24 5.98 -2.12 -6.28
N ALA A 25 5.47 -3.20 -5.66
CA ALA A 25 5.04 -4.39 -6.39
C ALA A 25 3.96 -4.06 -7.45
N ALA A 26 2.97 -3.23 -7.09
CA ALA A 26 1.95 -2.76 -8.02
C ALA A 26 2.57 -1.99 -9.20
N SER A 27 3.53 -1.10 -8.90
CA SER A 27 4.25 -0.32 -9.92
C SER A 27 5.02 -1.22 -10.88
N ASP A 28 5.69 -2.25 -10.37
CA ASP A 28 6.41 -3.23 -11.19
C ASP A 28 5.45 -4.02 -12.10
N SER A 29 4.30 -4.46 -11.57
CA SER A 29 3.25 -5.15 -12.34
C SER A 29 2.72 -4.25 -13.47
N PHE A 30 2.41 -2.99 -13.18
CA PHE A 30 1.95 -2.04 -14.21
C PHE A 30 3.05 -1.69 -15.22
N ALA A 31 4.30 -1.56 -14.80
CA ALA A 31 5.42 -1.30 -15.70
C ALA A 31 5.62 -2.48 -16.67
N TYR A 32 5.56 -3.71 -16.17
CA TYR A 32 5.66 -4.91 -17.00
C TYR A 32 4.47 -5.06 -17.96
N MET A 33 3.26 -4.74 -17.50
CA MET A 33 2.07 -4.66 -18.35
C MET A 33 2.24 -3.62 -19.47
N GLN A 34 2.69 -2.40 -19.15
CA GLN A 34 2.91 -1.34 -20.13
C GLN A 34 3.96 -1.74 -21.17
N ALA A 35 5.06 -2.37 -20.75
CA ALA A 35 6.06 -2.90 -21.67
C ALA A 35 5.46 -3.91 -22.67
N LYS A 36 4.54 -4.76 -22.21
CA LYS A 36 3.82 -5.71 -23.09
C LYS A 36 2.83 -5.01 -24.02
N ILE A 37 2.12 -3.99 -23.56
CA ILE A 37 1.23 -3.18 -24.41
C ILE A 37 2.03 -2.46 -25.51
N VAL A 38 3.20 -1.92 -25.17
CA VAL A 38 4.11 -1.33 -26.17
C VAL A 38 4.55 -2.39 -27.18
N ARG A 39 4.99 -3.57 -26.72
CA ARG A 39 5.36 -4.69 -27.62
C ARG A 39 4.20 -5.12 -28.52
N GLU A 40 2.99 -5.24 -27.97
CA GLU A 40 1.77 -5.54 -28.72
C GLU A 40 1.53 -4.49 -29.81
N THR A 41 1.68 -3.21 -29.48
CA THR A 41 1.51 -2.09 -30.41
C THR A 41 2.54 -2.14 -31.52
N VAL A 42 3.82 -2.39 -31.20
CA VAL A 42 4.90 -2.53 -32.20
C VAL A 42 4.60 -3.68 -33.17
N LEU A 43 4.16 -4.85 -32.65
CA LEU A 43 3.82 -6.00 -33.48
C LEU A 43 2.63 -5.73 -34.40
N LYS A 44 1.58 -5.08 -33.89
CA LYS A 44 0.41 -4.68 -34.70
C LYS A 44 0.79 -3.68 -35.78
N THR A 45 1.62 -2.69 -35.45
CA THR A 45 2.11 -1.70 -36.42
C THR A 45 2.98 -2.35 -37.49
N ALA A 46 3.88 -3.27 -37.12
CA ALA A 46 4.67 -4.04 -38.08
C ALA A 46 3.78 -4.84 -39.04
N ALA A 47 2.73 -5.49 -38.52
CA ALA A 47 1.76 -6.23 -39.34
C ALA A 47 0.94 -5.34 -40.27
N ALA A 48 0.74 -4.07 -39.94
CA ALA A 48 0.05 -3.11 -40.80
C ALA A 48 0.95 -2.53 -41.91
N GLN A 49 2.27 -2.77 -41.88
CA GLN A 49 3.20 -2.17 -42.82
C GLN A 49 2.99 -2.72 -44.25
N PRO A 50 3.00 -1.85 -45.29
CA PRO A 50 2.75 -2.27 -46.68
C PRO A 50 3.75 -3.33 -47.21
N GLY A 51 5.00 -3.29 -46.72
CA GLY A 51 6.08 -4.21 -47.14
C GLY A 51 6.11 -5.56 -46.41
N ALA A 52 5.22 -5.81 -45.45
CA ALA A 52 5.18 -7.08 -44.72
C ALA A 52 4.67 -8.22 -45.62
N THR A 53 5.27 -9.41 -45.52
CA THR A 53 4.72 -10.58 -46.21
C THR A 53 3.46 -11.08 -45.50
N PRO A 54 2.56 -11.82 -46.18
CA PRO A 54 1.39 -12.43 -45.53
C PRO A 54 1.77 -13.34 -44.34
N ALA A 55 2.89 -14.05 -44.42
CA ALA A 55 3.40 -14.91 -43.35
C ALA A 55 3.79 -14.06 -42.13
N ASP A 56 4.61 -13.01 -42.32
CA ASP A 56 5.05 -12.13 -41.23
C ASP A 56 3.86 -11.45 -40.53
N ARG A 57 2.87 -10.99 -41.31
CA ARG A 57 1.63 -10.41 -40.78
C ARG A 57 0.90 -11.38 -39.86
N SER A 58 0.80 -12.64 -40.27
CA SER A 58 0.13 -13.68 -39.48
C SER A 58 0.91 -14.01 -38.21
N ASP A 59 2.24 -14.03 -38.27
CA ASP A 59 3.11 -14.33 -37.14
C ASP A 59 3.06 -13.22 -36.08
N TRP A 60 3.20 -11.96 -36.49
CA TRP A 60 3.11 -10.83 -35.58
C TRP A 60 1.72 -10.67 -34.97
N ALA A 61 0.65 -10.93 -35.72
CA ALA A 61 -0.72 -10.92 -35.20
C ALA A 61 -0.94 -12.02 -34.14
N ARG A 62 -0.43 -13.24 -34.39
CA ARG A 62 -0.48 -14.33 -33.41
C ARG A 62 0.30 -13.99 -32.15
N GLU A 63 1.50 -13.44 -32.30
CA GLU A 63 2.33 -13.04 -31.17
C GLU A 63 1.68 -11.92 -30.35
N ALA A 64 1.08 -10.92 -31.00
CA ALA A 64 0.34 -9.86 -30.33
C ALA A 64 -0.86 -10.41 -29.52
N ALA A 65 -1.59 -11.38 -30.06
CA ALA A 65 -2.68 -12.05 -29.36
C ALA A 65 -2.19 -12.89 -28.17
N ARG A 66 -1.02 -13.54 -28.30
CA ARG A 66 -0.39 -14.32 -27.23
C ARG A 66 -0.09 -13.49 -25.99
N LEU A 67 0.31 -12.22 -26.15
CA LEU A 67 0.60 -11.31 -25.03
C LEU A 67 -0.61 -11.03 -24.12
N ARG A 68 -1.84 -11.19 -24.64
CA ARG A 68 -3.09 -11.05 -23.89
C ARG A 68 -3.67 -12.37 -23.41
N THR A 69 -3.21 -13.48 -23.96
CA THR A 69 -3.73 -14.80 -23.61
C THR A 69 -3.22 -15.18 -22.22
N PRO A 70 -4.10 -15.56 -21.28
CA PRO A 70 -3.69 -15.98 -19.94
C PRO A 70 -2.62 -17.07 -20.00
N ASP A 71 -1.57 -16.92 -19.21
CA ASP A 71 -0.53 -17.93 -19.05
C ASP A 71 -0.47 -18.42 -17.60
N HIS A 72 0.21 -19.55 -17.38
CA HIS A 72 0.43 -20.09 -16.05
C HIS A 72 1.38 -19.23 -15.20
N ALA A 73 2.15 -18.35 -15.85
CA ALA A 73 3.09 -17.47 -15.17
C ALA A 73 2.44 -16.19 -14.64
N GLY A 74 1.20 -15.88 -15.01
CA GLY A 74 0.51 -14.65 -14.60
C GLY A 74 0.98 -13.40 -15.34
N HIS A 75 1.66 -13.57 -16.47
CA HIS A 75 2.32 -12.49 -17.21
C HIS A 75 1.49 -11.99 -18.40
N ALA A 76 0.26 -12.48 -18.59
CA ALA A 76 -0.64 -11.89 -19.57
C ALA A 76 -1.01 -10.45 -19.17
N ILE A 77 -1.24 -9.57 -20.15
CA ILE A 77 -1.58 -8.15 -19.89
C ILE A 77 -2.74 -8.03 -18.89
N GLY A 78 -3.81 -8.81 -19.06
CA GLY A 78 -4.96 -8.76 -18.14
C GLY A 78 -4.67 -9.33 -16.75
N GLN A 79 -3.79 -10.33 -16.63
CA GLN A 79 -3.39 -10.89 -15.34
C GLN A 79 -2.51 -9.90 -14.56
N LEU A 80 -1.61 -9.19 -15.25
CA LEU A 80 -0.77 -8.15 -14.66
C LEU A 80 -1.58 -6.93 -14.21
N GLU A 81 -2.62 -6.57 -14.96
CA GLU A 81 -3.57 -5.53 -14.55
C GLU A 81 -4.28 -5.89 -13.25
N GLN A 82 -4.80 -7.13 -13.16
CA GLN A 82 -5.45 -7.65 -11.96
C GLN A 82 -4.47 -7.71 -10.78
N ALA A 83 -3.29 -8.28 -10.97
CA ALA A 83 -2.27 -8.37 -9.93
C ALA A 83 -1.83 -6.99 -9.42
N GLY A 84 -1.61 -6.04 -10.33
CA GLY A 84 -1.27 -4.66 -9.96
C GLY A 84 -2.38 -3.95 -9.20
N ALA A 85 -3.65 -4.18 -9.57
CA ALA A 85 -4.80 -3.64 -8.85
C ALA A 85 -4.95 -4.25 -7.44
N GLU A 86 -4.77 -5.55 -7.30
CA GLU A 86 -4.81 -6.25 -6.01
C GLU A 86 -3.69 -5.79 -5.07
N GLN A 87 -2.47 -5.65 -5.59
CA GLN A 87 -1.31 -5.12 -4.85
C GLN A 87 -1.56 -3.67 -4.41
N ARG A 88 -2.10 -2.83 -5.30
CA ARG A 88 -2.45 -1.45 -4.94
C ARG A 88 -3.50 -1.41 -3.83
N ALA A 89 -4.56 -2.21 -3.94
CA ALA A 89 -5.60 -2.28 -2.91
C ALA A 89 -5.08 -2.88 -1.59
N ALA A 90 -4.11 -3.79 -1.62
CA ALA A 90 -3.42 -4.26 -0.42
C ALA A 90 -2.58 -3.15 0.23
N GLY A 91 -1.87 -2.35 -0.59
CA GLY A 91 -1.10 -1.19 -0.15
C GLY A 91 -1.96 -0.10 0.49
N GLU A 92 -3.12 0.21 -0.09
CA GLU A 92 -4.09 1.16 0.46
C GLU A 92 -4.67 0.69 1.80
N ARG A 93 -5.02 -0.60 1.92
CA ARG A 93 -5.46 -1.17 3.21
C ARG A 93 -4.35 -1.12 4.27
N ALA A 94 -3.10 -1.33 3.88
CA ALA A 94 -1.97 -1.20 4.79
C ALA A 94 -1.76 0.26 5.22
N ALA A 95 -1.90 1.23 4.30
CA ALA A 95 -1.83 2.66 4.60
C ALA A 95 -2.91 3.09 5.59
N HIS A 96 -4.17 2.71 5.37
CA HIS A 96 -5.28 3.04 6.27
C HIS A 96 -5.09 2.49 7.68
N ARG A 97 -4.54 1.28 7.84
CA ARG A 97 -4.16 0.77 9.17
C ARG A 97 -3.02 1.58 9.78
N GLY A 98 -2.06 2.00 8.97
CA GLY A 98 -0.97 2.88 9.38
C GLY A 98 -1.47 4.21 9.95
N GLU A 99 -2.42 4.87 9.29
CA GLU A 99 -3.04 6.12 9.74
C GLU A 99 -3.65 5.98 11.16
N GLY A 100 -4.36 4.88 11.41
CA GLY A 100 -4.93 4.61 12.74
C GLY A 100 -3.87 4.46 13.83
N PHE A 101 -2.75 3.79 13.53
CA PHE A 101 -1.63 3.69 14.48
C PHE A 101 -0.92 5.03 14.70
N GLU A 102 -0.76 5.86 13.66
CA GLU A 102 -0.19 7.22 13.78
C GLU A 102 -1.03 8.13 14.68
N LEU A 103 -2.37 8.05 14.60
CA LEU A 103 -3.27 8.77 15.48
C LEU A 103 -3.10 8.32 16.95
N GLY A 104 -3.01 7.01 17.18
CA GLY A 104 -2.74 6.45 18.50
C GLY A 104 -1.36 6.85 19.05
N GLU A 105 -0.34 6.88 18.19
CA GLU A 105 1.01 7.32 18.52
C GLU A 105 1.01 8.79 18.96
N THR A 106 0.40 9.66 18.14
CA THR A 106 0.29 11.09 18.40
C THR A 106 -0.44 11.37 19.72
N ALA A 107 -1.52 10.64 20.00
CA ALA A 107 -2.23 10.74 21.27
C ALA A 107 -1.35 10.35 22.47
N LEU A 108 -0.55 9.27 22.37
CA LEU A 108 0.38 8.89 23.44
C LEU A 108 1.50 9.91 23.64
N GLN A 109 2.05 10.46 22.55
CA GLN A 109 3.06 11.52 22.63
C GLN A 109 2.49 12.76 23.33
N LEU A 110 1.27 13.18 22.97
CA LEU A 110 0.58 14.30 23.63
C LEU A 110 0.34 14.02 25.12
N ALA A 111 -0.09 12.80 25.47
CA ALA A 111 -0.29 12.42 26.87
C ALA A 111 1.00 12.49 27.70
N ILE A 112 2.15 12.11 27.13
CA ILE A 112 3.45 12.23 27.79
C ILE A 112 3.79 13.71 28.04
N VAL A 113 3.56 14.58 27.05
CA VAL A 113 3.79 16.03 27.19
C VAL A 113 2.88 16.63 28.27
N LEU A 114 1.60 16.30 28.26
CA LEU A 114 0.63 16.77 29.26
C LEU A 114 0.99 16.29 30.67
N LEU A 115 1.48 15.05 30.81
CA LEU A 115 1.91 14.51 32.09
C LEU A 115 3.15 15.25 32.62
N SER A 116 4.10 15.58 31.75
CA SER A 116 5.27 16.39 32.10
C SER A 116 4.84 17.76 32.68
N ILE A 117 3.90 18.43 32.02
CA ILE A 117 3.32 19.71 32.48
C ILE A 117 2.57 19.52 33.81
N ALA A 118 1.79 18.44 33.94
CA ALA A 118 1.03 18.14 35.16
C ALA A 118 1.92 17.95 36.38
N MET A 119 3.09 17.30 36.21
CA MET A 119 4.07 17.12 37.28
C MET A 119 4.61 18.47 37.76
N VAL A 120 4.95 19.37 36.84
CA VAL A 120 5.44 20.72 37.18
C VAL A 120 4.36 21.55 37.87
N ALA A 121 3.12 21.50 37.35
CA ALA A 121 1.98 22.26 37.88
C ALA A 121 1.36 21.66 39.15
N ARG A 122 1.75 20.43 39.54
CA ARG A 122 1.13 19.62 40.62
C ARG A 122 -0.40 19.55 40.53
N SER A 123 -0.96 19.61 39.33
CA SER A 123 -2.40 19.67 39.12
C SER A 123 -2.98 18.27 38.85
N LYS A 124 -3.87 17.83 39.74
CA LYS A 124 -4.60 16.55 39.61
C LYS A 124 -5.51 16.54 38.37
N TRP A 125 -6.07 17.69 37.99
CA TRP A 125 -6.92 17.82 36.81
C TRP A 125 -6.16 17.60 35.50
N ILE A 126 -4.95 18.15 35.39
CA ILE A 126 -4.10 17.95 34.20
C ILE A 126 -3.61 16.50 34.14
N THR A 127 -3.33 15.87 35.29
CA THR A 127 -2.96 14.46 35.37
C THR A 127 -4.09 13.54 34.89
N LEU A 128 -5.34 13.84 35.27
CA LEU A 128 -6.51 13.11 34.80
C LEU A 128 -6.71 13.28 33.28
N GLY A 129 -6.59 14.51 32.78
CA GLY A 129 -6.66 14.79 31.34
C GLY A 129 -5.59 14.06 30.54
N ALA A 130 -4.33 14.07 31.00
CA ALA A 130 -3.24 13.32 30.38
C ALA A 130 -3.51 11.81 30.35
N SER A 131 -4.05 11.26 31.44
CA SER A 131 -4.40 9.84 31.53
C SER A 131 -5.55 9.46 30.61
N ALA A 132 -6.55 10.33 30.45
CA ALA A 132 -7.66 10.13 29.51
C ALA A 132 -7.15 10.12 28.05
N VAL A 133 -6.29 11.08 27.68
CA VAL A 133 -5.68 11.13 26.34
C VAL A 133 -4.84 9.89 26.06
N ALA A 134 -4.05 9.44 27.04
CA ALA A 134 -3.30 8.18 26.92
C ALA A 134 -4.22 6.97 26.71
N GLY A 135 -5.31 6.90 27.48
CA GLY A 135 -6.33 5.85 27.36
C GLY A 135 -6.96 5.81 25.97
N CYS A 136 -7.34 6.97 25.42
CA CYS A 136 -7.86 7.09 24.06
C CYS A 136 -6.84 6.61 23.01
N GLY A 137 -5.56 6.98 23.14
CA GLY A 137 -4.52 6.52 22.22
C GLY A 137 -4.32 5.00 22.23
N VAL A 138 -4.34 4.37 23.42
CA VAL A 138 -4.30 2.90 23.53
C VAL A 138 -5.55 2.26 22.93
N ALA A 139 -6.74 2.81 23.21
CA ALA A 139 -7.99 2.28 22.67
C ALA A 139 -8.03 2.34 21.13
N LEU A 140 -7.54 3.43 20.53
CA LEU A 140 -7.42 3.57 19.08
C LEU A 140 -6.47 2.51 18.50
N ALA A 141 -5.29 2.34 19.10
CA ALA A 141 -4.35 1.31 18.66
C ALA A 141 -4.95 -0.11 18.73
N ILE A 142 -5.71 -0.41 19.78
CA ILE A 142 -6.43 -1.69 19.91
C ILE A 142 -7.51 -1.82 18.84
N ALA A 143 -8.28 -0.77 18.55
CA ALA A 143 -9.31 -0.80 17.52
C ALA A 143 -8.72 -1.11 16.13
N VAL A 144 -7.56 -0.54 15.81
CA VAL A 144 -6.83 -0.85 14.57
C VAL A 144 -6.37 -2.31 14.52
N VAL A 145 -5.83 -2.84 15.61
CA VAL A 145 -5.41 -4.26 15.69
C VAL A 145 -6.60 -5.20 15.53
N LEU A 146 -7.76 -4.85 16.08
CA LEU A 146 -9.00 -5.63 15.97
C LEU A 146 -9.69 -5.49 14.61
N GLY A 147 -9.18 -4.65 13.71
CA GLY A 147 -9.78 -4.41 12.39
C GLY A 147 -11.09 -3.63 12.45
N LEU A 148 -11.31 -2.85 13.52
CA LEU A 148 -12.47 -1.97 13.69
C LEU A 148 -12.23 -0.58 13.06
N TRP A 149 -11.13 -0.42 12.31
CA TRP A 149 -10.65 0.80 11.68
C TRP A 149 -10.51 0.62 10.17
#